data_AF-A0A493U3U1-F1
#
_entry.id   AF-A0A493U3U1-F1
#
_cell.length_a   1.000
_cell.length_b   1.000
_cell.length_c   1.000
_cell.angle_alpha   90.00
_cell.angle_beta   90.00
_cell.angle_gamma   90.00
#
_symmetry.space_group_name_H-M   'P 1'
#
loop_
_entity.id
_entity.type
_entity.pdbx_description
1 polymer ?
#
loop_
_entity_poly.entity_id
_entity_poly.type
_entity_poly.pdbx_seq_one_letter_code
_entity_poly.pdbx_strand_id
1 'polypeptide(L)'
;MPFPIKDHLPPGQPPSCACLQSPQGAHQSSSPPPLWCSGDIERPPGGARGGLPEVPPEVPPQSPARGLSFRCGAIGGAADMAIRYPMAVGLNKGYKVTKNVTKPRQCRRRGRLTKHTKFVRDMIREVCGFAPYERRAMELLKVSKDKRALKFIKKRVGTHIRAKRKREELSNVLAAMRKAAAKKD
;
A
#
# COMPACT_ATOMS: atom_id res chain seq x y z
N MET A 1 28.60 -34.71 23.86
CA MET A 1 28.95 -33.94 25.08
C MET A 1 30.41 -34.25 25.40
N PRO A 2 31.30 -33.29 25.68
CA PRO A 2 31.31 -31.89 25.25
C PRO A 2 32.70 -31.45 24.71
N PHE A 3 32.70 -30.51 23.76
CA PHE A 3 33.77 -29.50 23.69
C PHE A 3 33.58 -28.51 24.85
N PRO A 4 34.67 -28.00 25.44
CA PRO A 4 34.76 -26.58 25.78
C PRO A 4 36.04 -25.95 25.19
N ILE A 5 35.96 -24.89 24.39
CA ILE A 5 35.90 -23.47 24.82
C ILE A 5 37.23 -23.08 25.50
N LYS A 6 38.12 -22.31 24.88
CA LYS A 6 38.02 -20.84 24.69
C LYS A 6 39.21 -20.42 23.83
N ASP A 7 39.00 -19.58 22.83
CA ASP A 7 39.94 -18.52 22.51
C ASP A 7 39.15 -17.30 22.01
N HIS A 8 39.23 -16.25 22.81
CA HIS A 8 38.80 -14.91 22.46
C HIS A 8 39.89 -14.26 21.62
N LEU A 9 39.56 -13.71 20.46
CA LEU A 9 40.21 -12.51 19.91
C LEU A 9 39.31 -11.86 18.83
N PRO A 10 39.19 -10.52 18.75
CA PRO A 10 38.22 -9.83 17.90
C PRO A 10 38.79 -9.46 16.52
N PRO A 11 37.94 -9.20 15.50
CA PRO A 11 38.33 -8.34 14.39
C PRO A 11 37.44 -7.11 14.25
N GLY A 12 38.06 -5.95 14.40
CA GLY A 12 37.65 -4.70 13.78
C GLY A 12 38.75 -4.23 12.83
N GLN A 13 38.40 -4.07 11.54
CA GLN A 13 38.76 -2.94 10.66
C GLN A 13 38.49 -3.31 9.19
N PRO A 14 37.86 -2.42 8.39
CA PRO A 14 37.67 -2.59 6.94
C PRO A 14 38.90 -2.11 6.15
N PRO A 15 39.22 -2.70 4.97
CA PRO A 15 40.32 -2.22 4.16
C PRO A 15 39.96 -0.93 3.39
N SER A 16 40.85 0.03 3.53
CA SER A 16 40.97 1.30 2.83
C SER A 16 41.46 1.14 1.39
N CYS A 17 41.12 2.15 0.58
CA CYS A 17 41.57 2.37 -0.78
C CYS A 17 43.11 2.46 -0.92
N ALA A 18 43.65 1.79 -1.93
CA ALA A 18 44.90 2.11 -2.63
C ALA A 18 44.81 1.36 -3.99
N CYS A 19 44.52 1.98 -5.12
CA CYS A 19 45.36 2.87 -5.92
C CYS A 19 46.79 2.32 -6.11
N LEU A 20 46.99 1.57 -7.20
CA LEU A 20 48.31 1.33 -7.80
C LEU A 20 48.18 1.34 -9.33
N GLN A 21 48.85 2.33 -9.92
CA GLN A 21 49.17 2.55 -11.33
C GLN A 21 49.73 1.29 -12.02
N SER A 22 49.43 1.05 -13.31
CA SER A 22 50.25 1.46 -14.49
C SER A 22 49.70 0.76 -15.77
N PRO A 23 50.19 1.03 -17.01
CA PRO A 23 50.60 2.27 -17.67
C PRO A 23 49.94 2.44 -19.08
N GLN A 24 50.40 3.47 -19.78
CA GLN A 24 49.92 4.05 -21.04
C GLN A 24 50.04 3.14 -22.27
N GLY A 25 49.08 3.26 -23.20
CA GLY A 25 49.15 2.71 -24.55
C GLY A 25 48.21 3.48 -25.47
N ALA A 26 48.75 4.47 -26.18
CA ALA A 26 48.05 5.24 -27.20
C ALA A 26 48.00 4.44 -28.51
N HIS A 27 46.81 4.29 -29.10
CA HIS A 27 46.68 4.10 -30.54
C HIS A 27 45.46 4.87 -31.05
N GLN A 28 45.74 5.73 -32.01
CA GLN A 28 44.83 6.63 -32.70
C GLN A 28 44.05 5.82 -33.75
N SER A 29 42.73 5.98 -33.80
CA SER A 29 41.98 5.79 -35.03
C SER A 29 40.71 6.62 -34.98
N SER A 30 40.73 7.67 -35.80
CA SER A 30 39.65 8.57 -36.17
C SER A 30 38.45 7.85 -36.81
N SER A 31 37.27 8.05 -36.25
CA SER A 31 35.98 7.83 -36.93
C SER A 31 35.01 8.95 -36.54
N PRO A 32 34.45 9.72 -37.50
CA PRO A 32 33.48 10.78 -37.22
C PRO A 32 32.09 10.19 -36.83
N PRO A 33 31.31 10.90 -36.00
CA PRO A 33 29.93 10.49 -35.70
C PRO A 33 29.03 10.65 -36.94
N PRO A 34 28.08 9.74 -37.17
CA PRO A 34 27.17 9.86 -38.30
C PRO A 34 26.24 11.06 -38.12
N LEU A 35 26.28 11.93 -39.13
CA LEU A 35 25.17 12.76 -39.56
C LEU A 35 23.90 11.89 -39.56
N TRP A 36 22.86 12.35 -38.86
CA TRP A 36 21.43 12.32 -39.24
C TRP A 36 20.67 13.17 -38.21
N CYS A 37 21.04 14.44 -38.16
CA CYS A 37 20.07 15.52 -37.97
C CYS A 37 19.75 16.05 -39.36
N SER A 38 18.61 15.66 -39.92
CA SER A 38 17.81 16.41 -40.91
C SER A 38 16.65 15.52 -41.40
N GLY A 39 15.45 16.08 -41.39
CA GLY A 39 14.24 15.51 -41.99
C GLY A 39 13.25 14.99 -40.94
N ASP A 40 11.98 15.37 -40.91
CA ASP A 40 11.25 16.36 -41.69
C ASP A 40 9.98 16.70 -40.89
N ILE A 41 9.53 17.93 -41.09
CA ILE A 41 8.21 18.41 -40.71
C ILE A 41 7.19 17.66 -41.55
N GLU A 42 6.40 16.78 -40.94
CA GLU A 42 5.06 16.50 -41.44
C GLU A 42 4.06 16.46 -40.29
N ARG A 43 3.10 17.38 -40.40
CA ARG A 43 1.98 17.62 -39.51
C ARG A 43 0.77 16.93 -40.14
N PRO A 44 0.18 15.89 -39.53
CA PRO A 44 -1.01 15.29 -40.12
C PRO A 44 -2.25 16.19 -39.92
N PRO A 45 -3.16 16.22 -40.91
CA PRO A 45 -4.27 17.16 -40.99
C PRO A 45 -5.39 16.84 -40.01
N GLY A 46 -6.09 17.89 -39.59
CA GLY A 46 -7.28 17.79 -38.76
C GLY A 46 -8.41 17.03 -39.44
N GLY A 47 -9.13 16.24 -38.65
CA GLY A 47 -10.34 15.54 -39.08
C GLY A 47 -11.15 15.00 -37.91
N ALA A 48 -12.36 15.53 -37.78
CA ALA A 48 -13.52 15.03 -37.03
C ALA A 48 -13.46 14.95 -35.49
N ARG A 49 -14.08 15.97 -34.89
CA ARG A 49 -14.68 15.93 -33.54
C ARG A 49 -15.71 14.80 -33.48
N GLY A 50 -15.63 13.95 -32.47
CA GLY A 50 -16.67 12.96 -32.20
C GLY A 50 -16.42 12.25 -30.88
N GLY A 51 -17.21 12.56 -29.86
CA GLY A 51 -17.19 11.89 -28.55
C GLY A 51 -17.15 12.87 -27.38
N LEU A 52 -18.28 13.50 -27.08
CA LEU A 52 -18.51 14.11 -25.77
C LEU A 52 -18.27 13.06 -24.67
N PRO A 53 -17.63 13.39 -23.53
CA PRO A 53 -17.93 12.67 -22.31
C PRO A 53 -19.34 13.07 -21.87
N GLU A 54 -20.26 12.10 -21.84
CA GLU A 54 -21.58 12.29 -21.26
C GLU A 54 -21.45 12.83 -19.83
N VAL A 55 -22.06 14.00 -19.64
CA VAL A 55 -22.31 14.60 -18.34
C VAL A 55 -23.39 13.75 -17.66
N PRO A 56 -23.15 13.13 -16.50
CA PRO A 56 -24.23 12.49 -15.77
C PRO A 56 -25.23 13.54 -15.28
N PRO A 57 -26.54 13.27 -15.31
CA PRO A 57 -27.56 14.24 -14.97
C PRO A 57 -27.48 14.63 -13.48
N GLU A 58 -27.56 15.92 -13.20
CA GLU A 58 -27.97 16.38 -11.87
C GLU A 58 -29.37 15.82 -11.59
N VAL A 59 -29.45 14.96 -10.57
CA VAL A 59 -30.72 14.58 -9.96
C VAL A 59 -30.78 15.29 -8.60
N PRO A 60 -31.76 16.15 -8.36
CA PRO A 60 -31.90 16.85 -7.08
C PRO A 60 -32.37 15.86 -6.01
N PRO A 61 -31.76 15.81 -4.82
CA PRO A 61 -32.40 15.11 -3.70
C PRO A 61 -33.60 15.92 -3.23
N GLN A 62 -34.78 15.42 -3.60
CA GLN A 62 -36.07 15.80 -3.05
C GLN A 62 -36.05 15.66 -1.52
N SER A 63 -36.63 16.65 -0.87
CA SER A 63 -36.94 16.69 0.55
C SER A 63 -37.78 15.49 1.00
N PRO A 64 -37.47 14.84 2.13
CA PRO A 64 -38.48 14.18 2.93
C PRO A 64 -38.99 15.16 3.98
N ALA A 65 -40.19 15.68 3.75
CA ALA A 65 -40.99 16.26 4.82
C ALA A 65 -41.47 15.16 5.77
N ARG A 66 -41.20 15.38 7.07
CA ARG A 66 -42.03 15.02 8.23
C ARG A 66 -42.20 13.53 8.57
N GLY A 67 -41.46 13.13 9.60
CA GLY A 67 -41.78 12.04 10.51
C GLY A 67 -41.11 12.30 11.87
N LEU A 68 -41.79 13.07 12.72
CA LEU A 68 -41.36 13.42 14.07
C LEU A 68 -41.10 12.18 14.92
N SER A 69 -39.89 12.06 15.47
CA SER A 69 -39.74 11.50 16.82
C SER A 69 -38.88 12.46 17.63
N PHE A 70 -39.58 13.22 18.45
CA PHE A 70 -39.03 13.87 19.64
C PHE A 70 -38.16 12.84 20.40
N ARG A 71 -36.85 13.04 20.37
CA ARG A 71 -35.99 12.61 21.48
C ARG A 71 -34.98 13.71 21.79
N CYS A 72 -35.32 14.39 22.88
CA CYS A 72 -34.51 15.25 23.71
C CYS A 72 -33.13 14.64 24.02
N GLY A 73 -32.09 15.50 24.03
CA GLY A 73 -30.78 15.28 24.65
C GLY A 73 -29.72 14.69 23.70
N ALA A 74 -28.62 15.35 23.32
CA ALA A 74 -27.91 16.43 23.98
C ALA A 74 -27.28 17.39 22.94
N ILE A 75 -27.73 18.64 22.99
CA ILE A 75 -26.98 19.83 22.54
C ILE A 75 -25.78 20.03 23.48
N GLY A 76 -24.80 19.14 23.40
CA GLY A 76 -23.54 19.23 24.16
C GLY A 76 -22.52 20.08 23.42
N GLY A 77 -22.79 21.38 23.32
CA GLY A 77 -21.85 22.34 22.74
C GLY A 77 -22.10 23.70 23.37
N ALA A 78 -21.75 23.81 24.64
CA ALA A 78 -21.77 25.07 25.38
C ALA A 78 -21.20 26.17 24.48
N ALA A 79 -22.08 27.10 24.09
CA ALA A 79 -21.72 28.37 23.51
C ALA A 79 -20.94 29.12 24.59
N ASP A 80 -19.63 28.93 24.58
CA ASP A 80 -18.70 29.75 25.32
C ASP A 80 -18.72 31.11 24.62
N MET A 81 -19.53 32.02 25.15
CA MET A 81 -19.71 33.40 24.67
C MET A 81 -18.49 34.28 24.96
N ALA A 82 -17.35 33.67 25.32
CA ALA A 82 -16.09 34.34 25.57
C ALA A 82 -15.27 34.53 24.28
N ILE A 83 -14.60 35.68 24.16
CA ILE A 83 -13.70 35.99 23.06
C ILE A 83 -12.52 34.98 23.06
N ARG A 84 -12.50 34.06 22.09
CA ARG A 84 -11.42 33.06 21.94
C ARG A 84 -10.27 33.59 21.09
N TYR A 85 -9.25 34.12 21.77
CA TYR A 85 -8.00 34.54 21.14
C TYR A 85 -7.23 33.35 20.53
N PRO A 86 -6.53 33.54 19.40
CA PRO A 86 -5.59 32.56 18.89
C PRO A 86 -4.41 32.45 19.86
N MET A 87 -4.38 31.37 20.63
CA MET A 87 -3.34 31.11 21.61
C MET A 87 -2.20 30.29 20.99
N ALA A 88 -0.96 30.50 21.45
CA ALA A 88 0.19 29.68 21.05
C ALA A 88 0.20 28.29 21.73
N VAL A 89 -0.61 28.13 22.78
CA VAL A 89 -0.71 26.92 23.61
C VAL A 89 -2.15 26.40 23.65
N GLY A 90 -2.33 25.13 23.98
CA GLY A 90 -3.63 24.44 23.98
C GLY A 90 -3.90 23.61 22.71
N LEU A 91 -5.09 23.00 22.64
CA LEU A 91 -5.48 22.11 21.55
C LEU A 91 -5.69 22.85 20.23
N ASN A 92 -6.32 24.04 20.30
CA ASN A 92 -6.59 24.91 19.14
C ASN A 92 -5.51 25.98 18.99
N LYS A 93 -4.25 25.54 19.11
CA LYS A 93 -3.10 26.43 19.04
C LYS A 93 -2.68 26.75 17.62
N GLY A 94 -1.95 27.84 17.49
CA GLY A 94 -1.37 28.28 16.23
C GLY A 94 -2.23 29.31 15.51
N TYR A 95 -1.71 29.79 14.39
CA TYR A 95 -2.39 30.80 13.59
C TYR A 95 -3.56 30.18 12.83
N LYS A 96 -4.74 30.82 12.94
CA LYS A 96 -5.97 30.34 12.30
C LYS A 96 -5.90 30.58 10.79
N VAL A 97 -5.37 29.61 10.05
CA VAL A 97 -5.30 29.63 8.58
C VAL A 97 -6.41 28.78 7.97
N THR A 98 -7.06 29.27 6.92
CA THR A 98 -7.97 28.46 6.09
C THR A 98 -7.15 27.44 5.30
N LYS A 99 -7.32 26.14 5.61
CA LYS A 99 -6.58 25.07 4.92
C LYS A 99 -7.08 24.90 3.47
N ASN A 100 -6.17 24.98 2.51
CA ASN A 100 -6.46 24.64 1.11
C ASN A 100 -6.38 23.11 0.92
N VAL A 101 -7.44 22.50 0.39
CA VAL A 101 -7.49 21.05 0.12
C VAL A 101 -6.98 20.74 -1.28
N THR A 102 -5.67 20.58 -1.41
CA THR A 102 -5.04 20.19 -2.68
C THR A 102 -5.24 18.71 -3.00
N LYS A 103 -5.27 18.35 -4.30
CA LYS A 103 -5.28 16.96 -4.75
C LYS A 103 -4.07 16.19 -4.17
N PRO A 104 -4.27 14.98 -3.60
CA PRO A 104 -3.18 14.21 -3.04
C PRO A 104 -2.15 13.82 -4.10
N ARG A 105 -0.87 13.92 -3.75
CA ARG A 105 0.24 13.57 -4.65
C ARG A 105 0.17 12.10 -5.08
N GLN A 106 0.51 11.82 -6.33
CA GLN A 106 0.48 10.47 -6.90
C GLN A 106 1.30 9.45 -6.11
N CYS A 107 2.41 9.85 -5.47
CA CYS A 107 3.23 8.98 -4.63
C CYS A 107 2.46 8.32 -3.47
N ARG A 108 1.39 8.96 -2.98
CA ARG A 108 0.53 8.42 -1.91
C ARG A 108 -0.35 7.26 -2.37
N ARG A 109 -0.49 7.03 -3.68
CA ARG A 109 -1.30 5.94 -4.24
C ARG A 109 -0.53 4.62 -4.35
N ARG A 110 0.78 4.61 -4.05
CA ARG A 110 1.60 3.40 -4.06
C ARG A 110 1.05 2.37 -3.06
N GLY A 111 0.87 1.13 -3.51
CA GLY A 111 0.33 0.03 -2.69
C GLY A 111 -1.17 -0.22 -2.86
N ARG A 112 -1.90 0.62 -3.62
CA ARG A 112 -3.28 0.33 -4.01
C ARG A 112 -3.30 -0.86 -4.99
N LEU A 113 -4.20 -1.80 -4.75
CA LEU A 113 -4.39 -2.97 -5.59
C LEU A 113 -5.22 -2.59 -6.84
N THR A 114 -4.69 -2.88 -8.02
CA THR A 114 -5.33 -2.61 -9.33
C THR A 114 -6.00 -3.88 -9.87
N LYS A 115 -6.94 -3.76 -10.82
CA LYS A 115 -7.65 -4.91 -11.41
C LYS A 115 -6.68 -5.95 -11.99
N HIS A 116 -5.71 -5.49 -12.79
CA HIS A 116 -4.70 -6.35 -13.40
C HIS A 116 -3.84 -7.07 -12.34
N THR A 117 -3.32 -6.34 -11.34
CA THR A 117 -2.47 -6.96 -10.29
C THR A 117 -3.24 -7.93 -9.40
N LYS A 118 -4.55 -7.73 -9.22
CA LYS A 118 -5.40 -8.70 -8.53
C LYS A 118 -5.47 -10.03 -9.30
N PHE A 119 -5.83 -9.94 -10.58
CA PHE A 119 -5.99 -11.09 -11.46
C PHE A 119 -4.71 -11.95 -11.51
N VAL A 120 -3.56 -11.31 -11.72
CA VAL A 120 -2.26 -12.00 -11.73
C VAL A 120 -1.96 -12.67 -10.38
N ARG A 121 -2.26 -12.02 -9.25
CA ARG A 121 -2.02 -12.61 -7.92
C ARG A 121 -2.96 -13.77 -7.60
N ASP A 122 -4.19 -13.72 -8.07
CA ASP A 122 -5.17 -14.79 -7.85
C ASP A 122 -4.80 -16.02 -8.70
N MET A 123 -4.40 -15.82 -9.97
CA MET A 123 -3.86 -16.89 -10.84
C MET A 123 -2.62 -17.58 -10.25
N ILE A 124 -1.65 -16.80 -9.74
CA ILE A 124 -0.44 -17.38 -9.14
C ILE A 124 -0.77 -18.21 -7.89
N ARG A 125 -1.76 -17.79 -7.09
CA ARG A 125 -2.18 -18.55 -5.90
C ARG A 125 -2.82 -19.88 -6.25
N GLU A 126 -3.52 -19.96 -7.37
CA GLU A 126 -4.09 -21.22 -7.88
C GLU A 126 -2.98 -22.17 -8.36
N VAL A 127 -1.96 -21.64 -9.05
CA VAL A 127 -0.84 -22.45 -9.58
C VAL A 127 0.13 -22.90 -8.47
N CYS A 128 0.58 -22.00 -7.61
CA CYS A 128 1.61 -22.28 -6.62
C CYS A 128 1.06 -22.85 -5.30
N GLY A 129 -0.24 -22.67 -5.02
CA GLY A 129 -0.87 -23.10 -3.77
C GLY A 129 -0.36 -22.38 -2.51
N PHE A 130 -0.53 -23.03 -1.36
CA PHE A 130 -0.18 -22.47 -0.04
C PHE A 130 1.17 -22.96 0.49
N ALA A 131 1.88 -22.08 1.19
CA ALA A 131 3.13 -22.44 1.86
C ALA A 131 2.88 -23.38 3.07
N PRO A 132 3.88 -24.19 3.50
CA PRO A 132 3.69 -25.19 4.57
C PRO A 132 3.24 -24.58 5.91
N TYR A 133 3.67 -23.35 6.24
CA TYR A 133 3.22 -22.67 7.46
C TYR A 133 1.77 -22.17 7.34
N GLU A 134 1.29 -21.86 6.13
CA GLU A 134 -0.08 -21.41 5.87
C GLU A 134 -1.04 -22.60 5.96
N ARG A 135 -0.63 -23.77 5.48
CA ARG A 135 -1.38 -25.03 5.64
C ARG A 135 -1.62 -25.37 7.10
N ARG A 136 -0.55 -25.36 7.92
CA ARG A 136 -0.67 -25.57 9.38
C ARG A 136 -1.54 -24.51 10.06
N ALA A 137 -1.50 -23.26 9.60
CA ALA A 137 -2.37 -22.21 10.14
C ALA A 137 -3.84 -22.43 9.77
N MET A 138 -4.13 -22.89 8.55
CA MET A 138 -5.49 -23.25 8.14
C MET A 138 -6.05 -24.42 8.96
N GLU A 139 -5.24 -25.44 9.28
CA GLU A 139 -5.65 -26.53 10.17
C GLU A 139 -6.07 -26.01 11.55
N LEU A 140 -5.29 -25.11 12.15
CA LEU A 140 -5.62 -24.52 13.45
C LEU A 140 -6.91 -23.68 13.40
N LEU A 141 -7.17 -23.00 12.28
CA LEU A 141 -8.38 -22.21 12.05
C LEU A 141 -9.62 -23.09 11.80
N LYS A 142 -9.46 -24.29 11.20
CA LYS A 142 -10.56 -25.26 11.06
C LYS A 142 -11.06 -25.75 12.41
N VAL A 143 -10.14 -25.99 13.36
CA VAL A 143 -10.45 -26.40 14.74
C VAL A 143 -10.78 -25.19 15.64
N SER A 144 -11.07 -24.01 15.06
CA SER A 144 -11.42 -22.77 15.76
C SER A 144 -10.44 -22.31 16.86
N LYS A 145 -9.16 -22.75 16.82
CA LYS A 145 -8.10 -22.37 17.76
C LYS A 145 -7.40 -21.08 17.34
N ASP A 146 -8.16 -20.01 17.21
CA ASP A 146 -7.75 -18.71 16.68
C ASP A 146 -6.58 -18.04 17.40
N LYS A 147 -6.60 -18.04 18.74
CA LYS A 147 -5.52 -17.45 19.55
C LYS A 147 -4.21 -18.23 19.37
N ARG A 148 -4.29 -19.55 19.17
CA ARG A 148 -3.13 -20.41 18.89
C ARG A 148 -2.61 -20.19 17.47
N ALA A 149 -3.50 -20.08 16.49
CA ALA A 149 -3.15 -19.74 15.10
C ALA A 149 -2.43 -18.38 15.02
N LEU A 150 -2.93 -17.36 15.71
CA LEU A 150 -2.31 -16.04 15.75
C LEU A 150 -0.91 -16.07 16.39
N LYS A 151 -0.73 -16.81 17.49
CA LYS A 151 0.61 -17.01 18.09
C LYS A 151 1.57 -17.73 17.14
N PHE A 152 1.09 -18.74 16.41
CA PHE A 152 1.89 -19.47 15.43
C PHE A 152 2.33 -18.58 14.27
N ILE A 153 1.40 -17.84 13.66
CA ILE A 153 1.70 -16.92 12.56
C ILE A 153 2.63 -15.80 13.04
N LYS A 154 2.40 -15.22 14.23
CA LYS A 154 3.30 -14.20 14.80
C LYS A 154 4.72 -14.71 14.94
N LYS A 155 4.92 -15.97 15.37
CA LYS A 155 6.27 -16.57 15.48
C LYS A 155 6.96 -16.73 14.11
N ARG A 156 6.22 -16.79 13.00
CA ARG A 156 6.77 -16.92 11.65
C ARG A 156 6.93 -15.58 10.93
N VAL A 157 5.95 -14.69 11.04
CA VAL A 157 5.89 -13.39 10.32
C VAL A 157 6.51 -12.24 11.14
N GLY A 158 6.63 -12.41 12.46
CA GLY A 158 7.24 -11.47 13.40
C GLY A 158 6.24 -10.53 14.07
N THR A 159 5.62 -9.63 13.31
CA THR A 159 4.77 -8.57 13.88
C THR A 159 3.30 -8.95 13.99
N HIS A 160 2.62 -8.39 15.00
CA HIS A 160 1.20 -8.69 15.27
C HIS A 160 0.27 -8.17 14.17
N ILE A 161 0.55 -7.01 13.59
CA ILE A 161 -0.27 -6.40 12.52
C ILE A 161 -0.24 -7.28 11.26
N ARG A 162 0.94 -7.75 10.87
CA ARG A 162 1.09 -8.66 9.72
C ARG A 162 0.44 -10.03 10.01
N ALA A 163 0.56 -10.53 11.23
CA ALA A 163 -0.07 -11.78 11.65
C ALA A 163 -1.60 -11.72 11.61
N LYS A 164 -2.21 -10.60 12.04
CA LYS A 164 -3.65 -10.36 11.91
C LYS A 164 -4.10 -10.35 10.45
N ARG A 165 -3.39 -9.60 9.60
CA ARG A 165 -3.65 -9.57 8.15
C ARG A 165 -3.58 -10.98 7.54
N LYS A 166 -2.58 -11.77 7.91
CA LYS A 166 -2.42 -13.15 7.43
C LYS A 166 -3.51 -14.09 7.95
N ARG A 167 -3.95 -13.92 9.20
CA ARG A 167 -5.09 -14.69 9.73
C ARG A 167 -6.36 -14.39 8.94
N GLU A 168 -6.66 -13.12 8.68
CA GLU A 168 -7.83 -12.70 7.90
C GLU A 168 -7.78 -13.25 6.47
N GLU A 169 -6.61 -13.21 5.81
CA GLU A 169 -6.40 -13.83 4.50
C GLU A 169 -6.77 -15.33 4.50
N LEU A 170 -6.26 -16.11 5.48
CA LEU A 170 -6.54 -17.55 5.57
C LEU A 170 -7.99 -17.86 5.96
N SER A 171 -8.59 -17.04 6.83
CA SER A 171 -10.02 -17.14 7.17
C SER A 171 -10.90 -16.90 5.94
N ASN A 172 -10.56 -15.93 5.09
CA ASN A 172 -11.30 -15.65 3.85
C ASN A 172 -11.20 -16.82 2.86
N VAL A 173 -10.04 -17.46 2.75
CA VAL A 173 -9.85 -18.67 1.93
C VAL A 173 -10.76 -19.80 2.42
N LEU A 174 -10.76 -20.09 3.73
CA LEU A 174 -11.61 -21.13 4.30
C LEU A 174 -13.11 -20.84 4.08
N ALA A 175 -13.52 -19.57 4.22
CA ALA A 175 -14.88 -19.17 3.94
C ALA A 175 -15.26 -19.36 2.46
N ALA A 176 -14.35 -19.03 1.53
CA ALA A 176 -14.56 -19.27 0.10
C ALA A 176 -14.66 -20.77 -0.22
N MET A 177 -13.80 -21.60 0.38
CA MET A 177 -13.85 -23.06 0.21
C MET A 177 -15.17 -23.65 0.72
N ARG A 178 -15.65 -23.22 1.90
CA ARG A 178 -16.95 -23.66 2.44
C ARG A 178 -18.11 -23.27 1.53
N LYS A 179 -18.10 -22.05 1.00
CA LYS A 179 -19.12 -21.57 0.05
C LYS A 179 -19.09 -22.33 -1.27
N ALA A 180 -17.90 -22.70 -1.75
CA ALA A 180 -17.76 -23.48 -2.97
C ALA A 180 -18.21 -24.93 -2.77
N ALA A 181 -17.98 -25.52 -1.59
CA ALA A 181 -18.45 -26.86 -1.26
C ALA A 181 -19.99 -26.92 -1.20
N ALA A 182 -20.63 -25.95 -0.52
CA ALA A 182 -22.09 -25.91 -0.35
C ALA A 182 -22.89 -25.64 -1.64
N LYS A 183 -22.23 -25.34 -2.77
CA LYS A 183 -22.87 -25.16 -4.09
C LYS A 183 -22.73 -26.38 -5.00
N LYS A 184 -21.96 -27.38 -4.57
CA LYS A 184 -21.70 -28.59 -5.35
C LYS A 184 -22.67 -29.72 -5.04
N ASP A 185 -23.55 -29.51 -4.07
CA ASP A 185 -24.76 -30.30 -3.79
C ASP A 185 -25.95 -29.64 -4.50
#